data_AF-A0A3B5R2Y3-F1
#
_entry.id   AF-A0A3B5R2Y3-F1
#
_cell.length_a   1.000
_cell.length_b   1.000
_cell.length_c   1.000
_cell.angle_alpha   90.00
_cell.angle_beta   90.00
_cell.angle_gamma   90.00
#
_symmetry.space_group_name_H-M   'P 1'
#
loop_
_entity.id
_entity.type
_entity.pdbx_description
1 polymer ?
#
loop_
_entity_poly.entity_id
_entity_poly.type
_entity_poly.pdbx_seq_one_letter_code
_entity_poly.pdbx_strand_id
1 'polypeptide(L)'
;MWALDEEKNMDTSDTPWSWYYLEDCGRWHRIEDDPSKSIRSQDIEQYYLRDSKSIININTLNFRSKIDFSVMLQTDLTTGKQRRIQRNFNLEKSCSCFCGSPVFWENFDPTAPYQLIRLSELTSEYQTVADYVIRDGLLSKSIVSISRIQNLELWEIYCRKKKQLMKIKSVQDIPERRLFHGTDTKNVDSICKYNFDLRKPKTNGRTFGNGKTATATNHVCVIII
;
A
#
# COMPACT_ATOMS: atom_id res chain seq x y z
N MET A 1 -35.81 -31.07 -15.29
CA MET A 1 -35.42 -29.65 -15.39
C MET A 1 -35.01 -29.23 -13.99
N TRP A 2 -33.81 -29.63 -13.54
CA TRP A 2 -32.54 -28.85 -13.45
C TRP A 2 -32.72 -27.69 -12.44
N ALA A 3 -31.88 -27.49 -11.42
CA ALA A 3 -30.43 -27.66 -11.36
C ALA A 3 -29.95 -28.13 -9.97
N LEU A 4 -28.93 -28.98 -9.98
CA LEU A 4 -28.02 -29.18 -8.85
C LEU A 4 -27.10 -27.97 -8.81
N ASP A 5 -26.99 -27.33 -7.64
CA ASP A 5 -26.00 -26.30 -7.39
C ASP A 5 -24.60 -26.95 -7.45
N GLU A 6 -23.93 -26.76 -8.57
CA GLU A 6 -22.49 -26.99 -8.69
C GLU A 6 -21.79 -25.97 -7.80
N GLU A 7 -21.44 -26.41 -6.59
CA GLU A 7 -20.49 -25.74 -5.71
C GLU A 7 -19.19 -25.57 -6.50
N LYS A 8 -18.98 -24.37 -7.07
CA LYS A 8 -17.74 -24.01 -7.74
C LYS A 8 -16.62 -24.13 -6.73
N ASN A 9 -15.88 -25.24 -6.86
CA ASN A 9 -14.60 -25.46 -6.24
C ASN A 9 -13.69 -24.28 -6.64
N MET A 10 -13.59 -23.29 -5.75
CA MET A 10 -12.65 -22.18 -5.89
C MET A 10 -11.26 -22.78 -5.66
N ASP A 11 -10.62 -23.16 -6.75
CA ASP A 11 -9.21 -23.48 -6.78
C ASP A 11 -8.45 -22.28 -6.21
N THR A 12 -7.94 -22.44 -5.00
CA THR A 12 -7.21 -21.40 -4.24
C THR A 12 -5.71 -21.61 -4.33
N SER A 13 -5.24 -22.32 -5.35
CA SER A 13 -3.83 -22.67 -5.53
C SER A 13 -3.01 -21.60 -6.26
N ASP A 14 -3.25 -20.30 -6.01
CA ASP A 14 -2.40 -19.24 -6.58
C ASP A 14 -1.64 -18.47 -5.49
N THR A 15 -0.31 -18.61 -5.54
CA THR A 15 0.67 -18.01 -4.63
C THR A 15 0.41 -16.50 -4.43
N PRO A 16 0.25 -16.01 -3.19
CA PRO A 16 -0.15 -14.64 -2.92
C PRO A 16 0.95 -13.60 -3.20
N TRP A 17 2.09 -13.98 -3.77
CA TRP A 17 3.24 -13.10 -3.97
C TRP A 17 3.63 -13.02 -5.44
N SER A 18 3.76 -11.79 -5.94
CA SER A 18 4.25 -11.48 -7.27
C SER A 18 5.50 -10.61 -7.24
N TRP A 19 6.28 -10.71 -8.31
CA TRP A 19 7.49 -9.95 -8.51
C TRP A 19 7.28 -8.83 -9.53
N TYR A 20 7.93 -7.70 -9.28
CA TYR A 20 7.81 -6.48 -10.07
C TYR A 20 9.19 -5.94 -10.40
N TYR A 21 9.32 -5.20 -11.51
CA TYR A 21 10.51 -4.47 -11.90
C TYR A 21 10.18 -2.99 -12.17
N LEU A 22 11.14 -2.11 -11.90
CA LEU A 22 11.02 -0.69 -12.16
C LEU A 22 11.43 -0.39 -13.61
N GLU A 23 10.50 0.15 -14.39
CA GLU A 23 10.75 0.57 -15.78
C GLU A 23 11.21 2.02 -15.88
N ASP A 24 11.76 2.39 -17.04
CA ASP A 24 12.27 3.74 -17.34
C ASP A 24 11.18 4.82 -17.21
N CYS A 25 9.90 4.42 -17.32
CA CYS A 25 8.77 5.31 -17.07
C CYS A 25 8.54 5.64 -15.57
N GLY A 26 9.40 5.16 -14.68
CA GLY A 26 9.30 5.37 -13.23
C GLY A 26 8.19 4.57 -12.57
N ARG A 27 7.65 3.53 -13.24
CA ARG A 27 6.55 2.71 -12.72
C ARG A 27 7.00 1.26 -12.51
N TRP A 28 6.37 0.62 -11.54
CA TRP A 28 6.55 -0.81 -11.26
C TRP A 28 5.66 -1.63 -12.18
N HIS A 29 6.27 -2.53 -12.95
CA HIS A 29 5.61 -3.47 -13.83
C HIS A 29 5.72 -4.88 -13.26
N ARG A 30 4.63 -5.63 -13.30
CA ARG A 30 4.62 -7.02 -12.85
C ARG A 30 5.39 -7.89 -13.83
N ILE A 31 6.15 -8.84 -13.32
CA ILE A 31 6.70 -9.94 -14.11
C ILE A 31 5.52 -10.87 -14.42
N GLU A 32 5.10 -10.88 -15.67
CA GLU A 32 3.95 -11.67 -16.10
C GLU A 32 4.32 -13.15 -16.18
N ASP A 33 3.42 -13.99 -15.68
CA ASP A 33 3.52 -15.46 -15.76
C ASP A 33 3.04 -15.95 -17.14
N ASP A 34 3.62 -15.39 -18.21
CA ASP A 34 3.33 -15.79 -19.58
C ASP A 34 4.17 -17.04 -19.93
N PRO A 35 3.56 -18.14 -20.40
CA PRO A 35 4.26 -19.35 -20.81
C PRO A 35 5.32 -19.13 -21.91
N SER A 36 5.19 -18.05 -22.68
CA SER A 36 6.12 -17.68 -23.75
C SER A 36 7.30 -16.82 -23.29
N LYS A 37 7.29 -16.33 -22.02
CA LYS A 37 8.33 -15.46 -21.48
C LYS A 37 9.40 -16.21 -20.72
N SER A 38 10.57 -15.57 -20.61
CA SER A 38 11.82 -16.18 -20.13
C SER A 38 11.89 -16.41 -18.62
N ILE A 39 11.03 -15.80 -17.81
CA ILE A 39 10.94 -16.08 -16.37
C ILE A 39 9.58 -15.68 -15.82
N ARG A 40 8.98 -16.56 -15.02
CA ARG A 40 7.72 -16.32 -14.31
C ARG A 40 7.99 -15.76 -12.92
N SER A 41 7.05 -14.97 -12.42
CA SER A 41 7.06 -14.47 -11.05
C SER A 41 7.14 -15.60 -10.02
N GLN A 42 6.44 -16.71 -10.28
CA GLN A 42 6.46 -17.88 -9.40
C GLN A 42 7.85 -18.52 -9.29
N ASP A 43 8.63 -18.51 -10.38
CA ASP A 43 9.97 -19.10 -10.37
C ASP A 43 10.92 -18.25 -9.51
N ILE A 44 10.83 -16.91 -9.62
CA ILE A 44 11.61 -15.97 -8.79
C ILE A 44 11.27 -16.12 -7.31
N GLU A 45 9.98 -16.28 -7.00
CA GLU A 45 9.50 -16.49 -5.64
C GLU A 45 10.11 -17.73 -4.98
N GLN A 46 10.17 -18.85 -5.69
CA GLN A 46 10.76 -20.07 -5.17
C GLN A 46 12.25 -19.92 -4.85
N TYR A 47 13.01 -19.21 -5.70
CA TYR A 47 14.42 -18.94 -5.42
C TYR A 47 14.62 -18.03 -4.22
N TYR A 48 13.82 -16.97 -4.12
CA TYR A 48 13.88 -16.04 -3.00
C TYR A 48 13.54 -16.69 -1.65
N LEU A 49 12.53 -17.57 -1.62
CA LEU A 49 12.15 -18.29 -0.40
C LEU A 49 13.21 -19.30 0.04
N ARG A 50 14.01 -19.85 -0.88
CA ARG A 50 15.14 -20.72 -0.54
C ARG A 50 16.28 -19.93 0.09
N ASP A 51 16.61 -18.79 -0.49
CA ASP A 51 17.61 -17.88 0.05
C ASP A 51 17.39 -16.44 -0.46
N SER A 52 16.90 -15.61 0.45
CA SER A 52 16.62 -14.18 0.22
C SER A 52 17.83 -13.31 -0.09
N LYS A 53 19.05 -13.84 0.03
CA LYS A 53 20.31 -13.15 -0.29
C LYS A 53 21.07 -13.80 -1.44
N SER A 54 20.49 -14.84 -2.05
CA SER A 54 21.13 -15.54 -3.15
C SER A 54 21.16 -14.68 -4.42
N ILE A 55 22.05 -15.10 -5.30
CA ILE A 55 22.17 -14.59 -6.65
C ILE A 55 21.79 -15.72 -7.60
N ILE A 56 20.84 -15.47 -8.48
CA ILE A 56 20.44 -16.42 -9.52
C ILE A 56 20.79 -15.89 -10.90
N ASN A 57 21.17 -16.81 -11.80
CA ASN A 57 21.42 -16.52 -13.20
C ASN A 57 20.35 -17.21 -14.04
N ILE A 58 19.68 -16.42 -14.88
CA ILE A 58 18.59 -16.85 -15.75
C ILE A 58 19.14 -16.79 -17.17
N ASN A 59 19.27 -17.95 -17.79
CA ASN A 59 19.77 -18.06 -19.16
C ASN A 59 18.71 -18.76 -20.02
N THR A 60 17.99 -17.99 -20.82
CA THR A 60 17.10 -18.50 -21.87
C THR A 60 17.67 -18.17 -23.25
N LEU A 61 17.03 -18.68 -24.31
CA LEU A 61 17.44 -18.45 -25.69
C LEU A 61 17.58 -16.97 -26.05
N ASN A 62 16.70 -16.11 -25.53
CA ASN A 62 16.63 -14.69 -25.88
C ASN A 62 16.93 -13.75 -24.70
N PHE A 63 17.12 -14.28 -23.49
CA PHE A 63 17.26 -13.45 -22.30
C PHE A 63 18.28 -14.06 -21.33
N ARG A 64 19.35 -13.31 -21.07
CA ARG A 64 20.35 -13.64 -20.06
C ARG A 64 20.32 -12.58 -19.00
N SER A 65 19.94 -12.92 -17.78
CA SER A 65 19.91 -11.96 -16.68
C SER A 65 20.40 -12.57 -15.38
N LYS A 66 20.91 -11.71 -14.50
CA LYS A 66 21.29 -12.02 -13.14
C LYS A 66 20.34 -11.31 -12.21
N ILE A 67 19.77 -12.02 -11.24
CA ILE A 67 18.99 -11.42 -10.15
C ILE A 67 19.78 -11.58 -8.87
N ASP A 68 20.03 -10.45 -8.19
CA ASP A 68 20.63 -10.39 -6.88
C ASP A 68 19.56 -9.99 -5.86
N PHE A 69 19.14 -10.95 -5.04
CA PHE A 69 18.08 -10.72 -4.05
C PHE A 69 18.54 -9.87 -2.88
N SER A 70 19.85 -9.87 -2.58
CA SER A 70 20.38 -9.10 -1.46
C SER A 70 20.24 -7.59 -1.66
N VAL A 71 20.37 -7.14 -2.91
CA VAL A 71 20.23 -5.73 -3.31
C VAL A 71 18.97 -5.46 -4.12
N MET A 72 18.11 -6.46 -4.32
CA MET A 72 16.88 -6.39 -5.11
C MET A 72 17.09 -5.79 -6.50
N LEU A 73 18.06 -6.35 -7.23
CA LEU A 73 18.47 -5.86 -8.55
C LEU A 73 18.49 -6.97 -9.60
N GLN A 74 17.94 -6.67 -10.76
CA GLN A 74 18.10 -7.49 -11.96
C GLN A 74 19.06 -6.81 -12.93
N THR A 75 20.04 -7.56 -13.43
CA THR A 75 21.01 -7.12 -14.43
C THR A 75 20.82 -7.93 -15.70
N ASP A 76 20.56 -7.27 -16.83
CA ASP A 76 20.61 -7.89 -18.15
C ASP A 76 22.08 -8.11 -18.52
N LEU A 77 22.49 -9.37 -18.72
CA LEU A 77 23.88 -9.73 -18.99
C LEU A 77 24.30 -9.48 -20.44
N THR A 78 23.35 -9.24 -21.34
CA THR A 78 23.62 -8.91 -22.75
C THR A 78 23.92 -7.42 -22.92
N THR A 79 23.14 -6.58 -22.25
CA THR A 79 23.21 -5.11 -22.37
C THR A 79 23.93 -4.43 -21.20
N GLY A 80 24.08 -5.12 -20.07
CA GLY A 80 24.57 -4.56 -18.82
C GLY A 80 23.54 -3.68 -18.08
N LYS A 81 22.33 -3.48 -18.64
CA LYS A 81 21.30 -2.64 -18.03
C LYS A 81 20.84 -3.24 -16.71
N GLN A 82 20.71 -2.40 -15.69
CA GLN A 82 20.22 -2.78 -14.37
C GLN A 82 18.84 -2.18 -14.10
N ARG A 83 17.96 -2.94 -13.45
CA ARG A 83 16.65 -2.49 -12.99
C ARG A 83 16.37 -3.00 -11.60
N ARG A 84 15.68 -2.19 -10.78
CA ARG A 84 15.26 -2.58 -9.43
C ARG A 84 14.11 -3.58 -9.54
N ILE A 85 14.08 -4.55 -8.64
CA ILE A 85 12.98 -5.49 -8.49
C ILE A 85 12.36 -5.40 -7.09
N GLN A 86 11.14 -5.89 -6.91
CA GLN A 86 10.53 -6.04 -5.59
C GLN A 86 9.52 -7.18 -5.57
N ARG A 87 9.36 -7.79 -4.40
CA ARG A 87 8.35 -8.81 -4.08
C ARG A 87 7.15 -8.14 -3.41
N ASN A 88 5.94 -8.42 -3.86
CA ASN A 88 4.73 -7.82 -3.28
C ASN A 88 3.49 -8.72 -3.43
N PHE A 89 2.43 -8.45 -2.67
CA PHE A 89 1.24 -9.31 -2.65
C PHE A 89 0.43 -9.21 -3.97
N ASN A 90 0.07 -10.35 -4.54
CA ASN A 90 -0.76 -10.48 -5.73
C ASN A 90 -2.22 -10.65 -5.34
N LEU A 91 -2.95 -9.54 -5.19
CA LEU A 91 -4.41 -9.59 -5.19
C LEU A 91 -4.85 -9.55 -6.66
N GLU A 92 -5.24 -10.71 -7.19
CA GLU A 92 -5.76 -10.83 -8.55
C GLU A 92 -6.77 -9.71 -8.82
N LYS A 93 -6.49 -8.91 -9.87
CA LYS A 93 -7.20 -7.69 -10.36
C LYS A 93 -6.55 -6.33 -10.07
N SER A 94 -5.23 -6.26 -9.92
CA SER A 94 -4.50 -4.99 -9.91
C SER A 94 -3.80 -4.69 -11.23
N CYS A 95 -4.18 -3.58 -11.87
CA CYS A 95 -3.62 -3.04 -13.12
C CYS A 95 -2.13 -2.64 -12.95
N SER A 96 -1.40 -2.51 -14.06
CA SER A 96 0.05 -2.22 -14.23
C SER A 96 0.60 -0.91 -13.63
N CYS A 97 -0.08 -0.31 -12.65
CA CYS A 97 0.35 0.92 -12.01
C CYS A 97 0.19 0.80 -10.48
N PHE A 98 0.98 -0.08 -9.88
CA PHE A 98 1.06 -0.25 -8.43
C PHE A 98 1.63 1.02 -7.76
N CYS A 99 1.03 1.44 -6.65
CA CYS A 99 1.54 2.48 -5.77
C CYS A 99 2.34 1.74 -4.69
N GLY A 100 3.67 1.75 -4.74
CA GLY A 100 4.49 1.10 -3.70
C GLY A 100 4.04 1.52 -2.30
N SER A 101 4.19 0.63 -1.31
CA SER A 101 4.09 1.07 0.09
C SER A 101 5.10 2.20 0.32
N PRO A 102 4.78 3.20 1.16
CA PRO A 102 5.73 4.25 1.49
C PRO A 102 7.03 3.66 2.03
N VAL A 103 8.17 4.22 1.59
CA VAL A 103 9.53 3.71 1.86
C VAL A 103 9.86 3.62 3.37
N PHE A 104 9.12 4.36 4.20
CA PHE A 104 9.30 4.42 5.65
C PHE A 104 8.42 3.45 6.45
N TRP A 105 7.63 2.58 5.80
CA TRP A 105 6.84 1.56 6.50
C TRP A 105 7.72 0.41 7.01
N GLU A 106 7.48 -0.06 8.24
CA GLU A 106 8.09 -1.29 8.73
C GLU A 106 7.53 -2.53 8.03
N ASN A 107 8.28 -3.64 8.13
CA ASN A 107 7.86 -4.95 7.65
C ASN A 107 6.45 -5.29 8.17
N PHE A 108 5.56 -5.58 7.22
CA PHE A 108 4.14 -5.83 7.47
C PHE A 108 3.87 -7.33 7.67
N ASP A 109 2.95 -7.65 8.59
CA ASP A 109 2.35 -8.99 8.69
C ASP A 109 1.24 -9.10 7.63
N PRO A 110 1.42 -9.91 6.58
CA PRO A 110 0.47 -10.01 5.48
C PRO A 110 -0.89 -10.60 5.89
N THR A 111 -0.99 -11.17 7.09
CA THR A 111 -2.24 -11.74 7.61
C THR A 111 -3.07 -10.75 8.42
N ALA A 112 -2.48 -9.61 8.82
CA ALA A 112 -3.18 -8.57 9.56
C ALA A 112 -3.91 -7.62 8.60
N PRO A 113 -5.14 -7.17 8.94
CA PRO A 113 -5.86 -6.19 8.10
C PRO A 113 -5.25 -4.79 8.15
N TYR A 114 -4.57 -4.45 9.25
CA TYR A 114 -3.79 -3.23 9.43
C TYR A 114 -2.84 -3.40 10.62
N GLN A 115 -1.84 -2.52 10.73
CA GLN A 115 -0.96 -2.43 11.88
C GLN A 115 -0.92 -0.99 12.42
N LEU A 116 -0.78 -0.87 13.74
CA LEU A 116 -0.52 0.40 14.41
C LEU A 116 0.91 0.40 14.93
N ILE A 117 1.73 1.25 14.35
CA ILE A 117 3.13 1.40 14.74
C ILE A 117 3.24 2.62 15.64
N ARG A 118 3.52 2.40 16.92
CA ARG A 118 3.74 3.49 17.86
C ARG A 118 5.03 4.21 17.48
N LEU A 119 4.93 5.51 17.21
CA LEU A 119 6.08 6.34 16.87
C LEU A 119 6.82 6.75 18.16
N SER A 120 8.15 6.73 18.10
CA SER A 120 9.00 7.29 19.15
C SER A 120 9.08 8.80 19.03
N GLU A 121 9.05 9.51 20.16
CA GLU A 121 9.13 10.98 20.23
C GLU A 121 10.44 11.54 19.63
N LEU A 122 11.44 10.69 19.52
CA LEU A 122 12.74 11.02 18.95
C LEU A 122 12.77 10.96 17.42
N THR A 123 11.73 10.42 16.76
CA THR A 123 11.71 10.34 15.29
C THR A 123 11.25 11.64 14.65
N SER A 124 11.81 11.96 13.49
CA SER A 124 11.41 13.14 12.71
C SER A 124 9.94 13.10 12.29
N GLU A 125 9.41 11.91 12.03
CA GLU A 125 7.99 11.72 11.74
C GLU A 125 7.12 12.09 12.93
N TYR A 126 7.43 11.60 14.15
CA TYR A 126 6.69 11.99 15.34
C TYR A 126 6.69 13.51 15.50
N GLN A 127 7.86 14.13 15.42
CA GLN A 127 8.02 15.57 15.61
C GLN A 127 7.22 16.36 14.57
N THR A 128 7.29 15.97 13.30
CA THR A 128 6.51 16.60 12.21
C THR A 128 5.00 16.51 12.48
N VAL A 129 4.53 15.35 12.92
CA VAL A 129 3.12 15.09 13.19
C VAL A 129 2.66 15.85 14.45
N ALA A 130 3.46 15.85 15.51
CA ALA A 130 3.18 16.56 16.75
C ALA A 130 3.13 18.08 16.52
N ASP A 131 4.09 18.65 15.79
CA ASP A 131 4.11 20.06 15.43
C ASP A 131 2.86 20.45 14.64
N TYR A 132 2.46 19.63 13.67
CA TYR A 132 1.26 19.85 12.89
C TYR A 132 -0.02 19.84 13.75
N VAL A 133 -0.12 18.90 14.70
CA VAL A 133 -1.26 18.81 15.63
C VAL A 133 -1.34 20.05 16.54
N ILE A 134 -0.20 20.50 17.05
CA ILE A 134 -0.12 21.62 17.99
C ILE A 134 -0.39 22.95 17.27
N ARG A 135 0.24 23.18 16.11
CA ARG A 135 0.16 24.45 15.38
C ARG A 135 -1.13 24.59 14.58
N ASP A 136 -1.47 23.58 13.78
CA ASP A 136 -2.60 23.65 12.85
C ASP A 136 -3.87 23.00 13.42
N GLY A 137 -3.72 21.95 14.24
CA GLY A 137 -4.83 21.24 14.87
C GLY A 137 -5.45 21.95 16.07
N LEU A 138 -4.78 23.01 16.57
CA LEU A 138 -5.15 23.80 17.76
C LEU A 138 -5.40 22.90 18.99
N LEU A 139 -4.72 21.77 19.08
CA LEU A 139 -4.86 20.87 20.22
C LEU A 139 -4.18 21.52 21.43
N SER A 140 -4.98 21.99 22.38
CA SER A 140 -4.49 22.59 23.62
C SER A 140 -4.07 21.57 24.69
N LYS A 141 -4.21 20.28 24.42
CA LYS A 141 -3.94 19.18 25.34
C LYS A 141 -2.62 18.47 25.00
N SER A 142 -1.98 17.88 26.00
CA SER A 142 -0.76 17.09 25.83
C SER A 142 -1.00 15.83 24.98
N ILE A 143 -0.09 15.56 24.05
CA ILE A 143 -0.10 14.35 23.22
C ILE A 143 0.34 13.15 24.08
N VAL A 144 -0.50 12.12 24.16
CA VAL A 144 -0.19 10.87 24.89
C VAL A 144 0.62 9.90 24.04
N SER A 145 0.30 9.84 22.74
CA SER A 145 0.98 8.98 21.77
C SER A 145 0.60 9.31 20.34
N ILE A 146 1.50 9.01 19.42
CA ILE A 146 1.23 9.02 17.99
C ILE A 146 1.50 7.62 17.46
N SER A 147 0.57 7.09 16.67
CA SER A 147 0.74 5.79 15.99
C SER A 147 0.48 5.95 14.50
N ARG A 148 1.39 5.43 13.67
CA ARG A 148 1.18 5.32 12.23
C ARG A 148 0.26 4.13 11.94
N ILE A 149 -0.71 4.35 11.07
CA ILE A 149 -1.58 3.29 10.53
C ILE A 149 -0.91 2.75 9.27
N GLN A 150 -0.60 1.46 9.25
CA GLN A 150 -0.16 0.74 8.04
C GLN A 150 -1.30 -0.16 7.58
N ASN A 151 -2.04 0.28 6.56
CA ASN A 151 -3.06 -0.52 5.90
C ASN A 151 -2.80 -0.44 4.38
N LEU A 152 -2.26 -1.52 3.83
CA LEU A 152 -1.84 -1.58 2.43
C LEU A 152 -3.05 -1.49 1.48
N GLU A 153 -4.15 -2.19 1.80
CA GLU A 153 -5.36 -2.20 0.97
C GLU A 153 -5.99 -0.80 0.87
N LEU A 154 -6.11 -0.10 1.99
CA LEU A 154 -6.65 1.27 2.00
C LEU A 154 -5.69 2.27 1.34
N TRP A 155 -4.38 2.07 1.46
CA TRP A 155 -3.38 2.89 0.76
C TRP A 155 -3.51 2.74 -0.77
N GLU A 156 -3.68 1.52 -1.27
CA GLU A 156 -3.90 1.27 -2.69
C GLU A 156 -5.20 1.91 -3.20
N ILE A 157 -6.29 1.77 -2.43
CA ILE A 157 -7.56 2.41 -2.75
C ILE A 157 -7.39 3.93 -2.84
N TYR A 158 -6.65 4.53 -1.91
CA TYR A 158 -6.33 5.96 -1.93
C TYR A 158 -5.55 6.35 -3.18
N CYS A 159 -4.42 5.69 -3.47
CA CYS A 159 -3.61 5.99 -4.65
C CYS A 159 -4.42 5.82 -5.95
N ARG A 160 -5.27 4.80 -6.03
CA ARG A 160 -6.15 4.56 -7.19
C ARG A 160 -7.19 5.67 -7.32
N LYS A 161 -7.78 6.13 -6.21
CA LYS A 161 -8.74 7.23 -6.22
C LYS A 161 -8.10 8.54 -6.65
N LYS A 162 -6.88 8.84 -6.18
CA LYS A 162 -6.11 10.01 -6.63
C LYS A 162 -5.89 9.98 -8.15
N LYS A 163 -5.38 8.88 -8.69
CA LYS A 163 -5.18 8.68 -10.14
C LYS A 163 -6.48 8.82 -10.93
N GLN A 164 -7.59 8.28 -10.41
CA GLN A 164 -8.90 8.43 -11.03
C GLN A 164 -9.31 9.92 -11.08
N LEU A 165 -9.13 10.66 -9.98
CA LEU A 165 -9.46 12.08 -9.91
C LEU A 165 -8.60 12.93 -10.84
N MET A 166 -7.31 12.63 -10.97
CA MET A 166 -6.41 13.26 -11.94
C MET A 166 -6.92 13.10 -13.38
N LYS A 167 -7.35 11.89 -13.75
CA LYS A 167 -7.94 11.61 -15.07
C LYS A 167 -9.25 12.36 -15.28
N ILE A 168 -10.15 12.34 -14.29
CA ILE A 168 -11.45 13.03 -14.36
C ILE A 168 -11.26 14.54 -14.55
N LYS A 169 -10.31 15.14 -13.81
CA LYS A 169 -10.04 16.57 -13.88
C LYS A 169 -9.07 16.97 -15.00
N SER A 170 -8.52 15.99 -15.72
CA SER A 170 -7.48 16.20 -16.74
C SER A 170 -6.28 17.02 -16.22
N VAL A 171 -5.82 16.72 -15.01
CA VAL A 171 -4.68 17.40 -14.37
C VAL A 171 -3.55 16.42 -14.05
N GLN A 172 -2.32 16.92 -14.06
CA GLN A 172 -1.12 16.14 -13.72
C GLN A 172 -0.93 15.94 -12.22
N ASP A 173 -1.63 16.70 -11.38
CA ASP A 173 -1.62 16.50 -9.94
C ASP A 173 -2.92 16.99 -9.28
N ILE A 174 -3.25 16.41 -8.14
CA ILE A 174 -4.39 16.82 -7.31
C ILE A 174 -3.84 17.33 -5.98
N PRO A 175 -4.20 18.55 -5.55
CA PRO A 175 -3.77 19.06 -4.26
C PRO A 175 -4.32 18.18 -3.14
N GLU A 176 -3.43 17.57 -2.39
CA GLU A 176 -3.73 16.82 -1.16
C GLU A 176 -3.66 17.74 0.05
N ARG A 177 -4.48 17.46 1.05
CA ARG A 177 -4.50 18.22 2.30
C ARG A 177 -4.57 17.24 3.45
N ARG A 178 -3.68 17.45 4.42
CA ARG A 178 -3.77 16.77 5.71
C ARG A 178 -4.96 17.34 6.48
N LEU A 179 -5.76 16.47 7.05
CA LEU A 179 -6.94 16.84 7.82
C LEU A 179 -7.01 15.99 9.09
N PHE A 180 -7.68 16.55 10.11
CA PHE A 180 -7.90 15.89 11.39
C PHE A 180 -9.29 15.26 11.45
N HIS A 181 -9.37 14.05 11.98
CA HIS A 181 -10.64 13.39 12.31
C HIS A 181 -10.65 12.96 13.77
N GLY A 182 -11.47 13.63 14.59
CA GLY A 182 -11.76 13.18 15.96
C GLY A 182 -12.88 12.13 15.95
N THR A 183 -12.67 11.03 16.68
CA THR A 183 -13.63 9.92 16.78
C THR A 183 -13.52 9.20 18.12
N ASP A 184 -14.61 8.60 18.59
CA ASP A 184 -14.58 7.74 19.79
C ASP A 184 -13.64 6.54 19.60
N THR A 185 -13.00 6.10 20.68
CA THR A 185 -12.09 4.94 20.70
C THR A 185 -12.71 3.68 20.11
N LYS A 186 -14.01 3.45 20.34
CA LYS A 186 -14.77 2.32 19.79
C LYS A 186 -14.81 2.27 18.26
N ASN A 187 -14.59 3.40 17.59
CA ASN A 187 -14.63 3.49 16.13
C ASN A 187 -13.24 3.29 15.49
N VAL A 188 -12.16 3.36 16.27
CA VAL A 188 -10.77 3.36 15.75
C VAL A 188 -10.48 2.09 14.96
N ASP A 189 -10.79 0.91 15.51
CA ASP A 189 -10.57 -0.36 14.83
C ASP A 189 -11.34 -0.45 13.50
N SER A 190 -12.62 -0.07 13.51
CA SER A 190 -13.44 -0.06 12.29
C SER A 190 -12.91 0.91 11.23
N ILE A 191 -12.41 2.07 11.63
CA ILE A 191 -11.84 3.06 10.71
C ILE A 191 -10.53 2.54 10.12
N CYS A 192 -9.66 1.94 10.94
CA CYS A 192 -8.38 1.42 10.48
C CYS A 192 -8.54 0.19 9.56
N LYS A 193 -9.57 -0.65 9.79
CA LYS A 193 -9.88 -1.82 8.94
C LYS A 193 -10.59 -1.43 7.65
N TYR A 194 -11.67 -0.66 7.75
CA TYR A 194 -12.66 -0.52 6.67
C TYR A 194 -12.73 0.89 6.09
N ASN A 195 -11.82 1.78 6.49
CA ASN A 195 -11.89 3.21 6.20
C ASN A 195 -13.13 3.87 6.83
N PHE A 196 -13.32 5.15 6.57
CA PHE A 196 -14.46 5.89 7.06
C PHE A 196 -15.75 5.58 6.26
N ASP A 197 -16.82 5.20 6.96
CA ASP A 197 -18.14 5.04 6.35
C ASP A 197 -18.90 6.37 6.29
N LEU A 198 -19.09 6.89 5.08
CA LEU A 198 -19.84 8.13 4.81
C LEU A 198 -21.35 7.98 5.11
N ARG A 199 -21.86 6.75 5.24
CA ARG A 199 -23.27 6.47 5.50
C ARG A 199 -23.62 6.52 6.98
N LYS A 200 -22.63 6.59 7.88
CA LYS A 200 -22.85 6.72 9.33
C LYS A 200 -23.04 8.20 9.69
N PRO A 201 -24.23 8.63 10.15
CA PRO A 201 -24.45 10.00 10.59
C PRO A 201 -23.57 10.30 11.82
N LYS A 202 -22.94 11.48 11.88
CA LYS A 202 -22.31 11.96 13.12
C LYS A 202 -23.40 12.35 14.12
N THR A 203 -23.22 11.95 15.38
CA THR A 203 -23.98 12.46 16.52
C THR A 203 -23.52 13.88 16.93
N ASN A 204 -22.31 14.31 16.56
CA ASN A 204 -21.75 15.62 16.95
C ASN A 204 -21.21 16.40 15.73
N GLY A 205 -21.72 17.62 15.52
CA GLY A 205 -21.11 18.65 14.66
C GLY A 205 -21.69 18.80 13.23
N ARG A 206 -22.89 19.39 13.12
CA ARG A 206 -23.44 19.93 11.86
C ARG A 206 -23.09 21.42 11.75
N THR A 207 -22.30 21.81 10.75
CA THR A 207 -22.31 23.20 10.26
C THR A 207 -22.11 23.36 8.76
N PHE A 208 -21.45 22.46 8.01
CA PHE A 208 -21.35 22.61 6.55
C PHE A 208 -21.35 21.28 5.77
N GLY A 209 -22.50 20.94 5.18
CA GLY A 209 -22.67 19.83 4.23
C GLY A 209 -22.63 18.41 4.81
N ASN A 210 -23.07 17.42 4.03
CA ASN A 210 -22.98 15.98 4.36
C ASN A 210 -21.54 15.42 4.22
N GLY A 211 -20.53 16.31 4.24
CA GLY A 211 -19.11 15.97 4.20
C GLY A 211 -18.53 15.76 5.60
N LYS A 212 -17.38 15.09 5.68
CA LYS A 212 -16.68 14.93 6.97
C LYS A 212 -16.14 16.29 7.44
N THR A 213 -16.68 16.79 8.55
CA THR A 213 -16.12 17.95 9.26
C THR A 213 -14.85 17.55 10.02
N ALA A 214 -13.77 18.30 9.80
CA ALA A 214 -12.53 18.21 10.55
C ALA A 214 -12.61 19.13 11.77
N THR A 215 -13.04 18.60 12.91
CA THR A 215 -12.99 19.32 14.19
C THR A 215 -12.34 18.41 15.22
N ALA A 216 -11.27 18.91 15.84
CA ALA A 216 -10.59 18.25 16.94
C ALA A 216 -11.47 18.37 18.20
N THR A 217 -12.30 17.38 18.46
CA THR A 217 -13.04 17.28 19.73
C THR A 217 -12.74 15.96 20.42
N ASN A 218 -12.14 16.09 21.61
CA ASN A 218 -12.01 15.17 22.76
C ASN A 218 -11.61 13.70 22.58
N HIS A 219 -11.50 13.15 21.38
CA HIS A 219 -11.20 11.74 21.17
C HIS A 219 -10.23 11.54 20.00
N VAL A 220 -9.44 10.45 20.09
CA VAL A 220 -8.35 10.03 19.20
C VAL A 220 -8.31 10.77 17.87
N CYS A 221 -7.28 11.59 17.68
CA CYS A 221 -7.09 12.33 16.45
C CYS A 221 -6.38 11.43 15.44
N VAL A 222 -7.07 11.08 14.36
CA VAL A 222 -6.46 10.39 13.22
C VAL A 222 -6.06 11.45 12.20
N ILE A 223 -4.78 11.48 11.85
CA ILE A 223 -4.28 12.31 10.75
C ILE A 223 -4.42 11.51 9.47
N ILE A 224 -5.14 12.10 8.52
CA ILE A 224 -5.36 11.54 7.19
C ILE A 224 -4.38 12.24 6.24
N ILE A 225 -3.63 11.46 5.46
CA ILE A 225 -2.81 11.95 4.33
C ILE A 225 -3.71 12.05 3.08
#